data_AF-A0A378Y0L6-F1
#
_entry.id   AF-A0A378Y0L6-F1
#
_cell.length_a   1.000
_cell.length_b   1.000
_cell.length_c   1.000
_cell.angle_alpha   90.00
_cell.angle_beta   90.00
_cell.angle_gamma   90.00
#
_symmetry.space_group_name_H-M   'P 1'
#
loop_
_entity.id
_entity.type
_entity.pdbx_description
1 polymer ?
#
loop_
_entity_poly.entity_id
_entity_poly.type
_entity_poly.pdbx_seq_one_letter_code
_entity_poly.pdbx_strand_id
1 'polypeptide(L)' 'MDEFLFYLADAKHSMYDKLYGSNRFVYSENDCNERIKLIHKYEMLLDVISMLPPIEQTNIQEIIKGFYEE' A
#
# COMPACT_ATOMS: atom_id res chain seq x y z
N MET A 1 -10.79 -8.98 -13.37
CA MET A 1 -9.54 -9.51 -12.78
C MET A 1 -8.54 -8.37 -12.64
N ASP A 2 -8.30 -7.62 -13.72
CA ASP A 2 -7.41 -6.46 -13.70
C ASP A 2 -7.83 -5.36 -12.72
N GLU A 3 -9.13 -5.04 -12.62
CA GLU A 3 -9.64 -4.02 -11.69
C GLU A 3 -9.31 -4.31 -10.22
N PHE A 4 -9.26 -5.59 -9.82
CA PHE A 4 -8.87 -6.00 -8.48
C PHE A 4 -7.36 -5.80 -8.25
N LEU A 5 -6.53 -6.15 -9.22
CA LEU A 5 -5.07 -5.95 -9.13
C LEU A 5 -4.71 -4.46 -9.13
N PHE A 6 -5.41 -3.65 -9.93
CA PHE A 6 -5.30 -2.18 -9.89
C PHE A 6 -5.70 -1.61 -8.53
N TYR A 7 -6.81 -2.08 -7.96
CA TYR A 7 -7.23 -1.67 -6.62
C TYR A 7 -6.17 -1.99 -5.56
N LEU A 8 -5.59 -3.19 -5.59
CA LEU A 8 -4.53 -3.58 -4.65
C LEU A 8 -3.25 -2.76 -4.85
N ALA A 9 -2.87 -2.50 -6.10
CA ALA A 9 -1.71 -1.68 -6.43
C ALA A 9 -1.88 -0.23 -5.95
N ASP A 10 -3.02 0.39 -6.24
CA ASP A 10 -3.36 1.76 -5.79
C ASP A 10 -3.43 1.84 -4.27
N ALA A 11 -4.12 0.89 -3.62
CA ALA A 11 -4.19 0.84 -2.16
C ALA A 11 -2.79 0.72 -1.52
N LYS A 12 -1.92 -0.13 -2.08
CA LYS A 12 -0.55 -0.32 -1.60
C LYS A 12 0.26 0.97 -1.76
N HIS A 13 0.17 1.62 -2.91
CA HIS A 13 0.87 2.87 -3.18
C HIS A 13 0.36 4.01 -2.26
N SER A 14 -0.95 4.21 -2.18
CA SER A 14 -1.58 5.24 -1.34
C SER A 14 -1.24 5.09 0.14
N MET A 15 -1.28 3.86 0.67
CA MET A 15 -0.91 3.61 2.07
C MET A 15 0.58 3.84 2.32
N TYR A 16 1.45 3.41 1.40
CA TYR A 16 2.87 3.67 1.50
C TYR A 16 3.17 5.17 1.51
N ASP A 17 2.55 5.96 0.64
CA ASP A 17 2.73 7.41 0.59
C ASP A 17 2.23 8.10 1.86
N LYS A 18 1.06 7.70 2.38
CA LYS A 18 0.55 8.21 3.67
C LYS A 18 1.47 7.91 4.85
N LEU A 19 2.12 6.74 4.85
CA LEU A 19 3.06 6.35 5.89
C LEU A 19 4.41 7.04 5.74
N TYR A 20 4.97 7.08 4.54
CA TYR A 20 6.39 7.36 4.32
C TYR A 20 6.69 8.52 3.36
N GLY A 21 5.67 9.03 2.66
CA GLY A 21 5.76 10.18 1.77
C GLY A 21 5.57 11.49 2.53
N SER A 22 4.34 11.99 2.59
CA SER A 22 4.05 13.36 3.04
C SER A 22 3.96 13.53 4.56
N ASN A 23 3.61 12.46 5.30
CA ASN A 23 3.26 12.55 6.73
C ASN A 23 4.21 11.70 7.61
N ARG A 24 5.52 11.94 7.49
CA ARG A 24 6.55 11.19 8.24
C ARG A 24 6.55 11.48 9.74
N PHE A 25 6.09 12.66 10.14
CA PHE A 25 6.17 13.12 11.51
C PHE A 25 4.82 13.01 12.21
N VAL A 26 4.87 12.64 13.48
CA VAL A 26 3.72 12.41 14.33
C VAL A 26 3.85 13.35 15.51
N TYR A 27 2.87 14.22 15.71
CA TYR A 27 2.97 15.34 16.65
C TYR A 27 2.03 15.21 17.85
N SER A 28 1.06 14.29 17.79
CA SER A 28 0.12 14.00 18.87
C SER A 28 -0.06 12.50 19.10
N GLU A 29 -0.56 12.15 20.29
CA GLU A 29 -0.95 10.77 20.60
C GLU A 29 -2.00 10.22 19.63
N ASN A 30 -2.93 11.08 19.19
CA ASN A 30 -3.93 10.71 18.20
C ASN A 30 -3.27 10.35 16.86
N ASP A 31 -2.30 11.14 16.41
CA ASP A 31 -1.55 10.85 15.18
C ASP A 31 -0.75 9.54 15.30
N CYS A 32 -0.20 9.24 16.49
CA CYS A 32 0.47 7.96 16.76
C CYS A 32 -0.50 6.80 16.59
N ASN A 33 -1.68 6.90 17.21
CA ASN A 33 -2.70 5.85 17.15
C ASN A 33 -3.21 5.63 15.72
N GLU A 34 -3.45 6.70 14.96
CA GLU A 34 -3.85 6.58 13.55
C GLU A 34 -2.74 5.99 12.68
N ARG A 35 -1.48 6.33 12.95
CA ARG A 35 -0.33 5.74 12.25
C ARG A 35 -0.20 4.25 12.54
N ILE A 36 -0.36 3.82 13.79
CA ILE A 36 -0.35 2.39 14.16
C ILE A 36 -1.45 1.63 13.41
N LYS A 37 -2.68 2.16 13.39
CA LYS A 37 -3.80 1.56 12.64
C LYS A 37 -3.49 1.47 11.15
N LEU A 38 -2.87 2.49 10.57
CA LEU A 38 -2.51 2.52 9.16
C LEU A 38 -1.41 1.50 8.82
N ILE A 39 -0.38 1.37 9.67
CA ILE A 39 0.66 0.33 9.52
C ILE A 39 0.02 -1.06 9.54
N HIS A 40 -0.85 -1.33 10.51
CA HIS A 40 -1.51 -2.63 10.62
C HIS A 40 -2.33 -2.96 9.36
N LYS A 41 -3.11 -2.00 8.85
CA LYS A 41 -3.86 -2.18 7.60
C LYS A 41 -2.93 -2.41 6.39
N TYR A 42 -1.78 -1.74 6.35
CA TYR A 42 -0.79 -1.93 5.29
C TYR A 42 -0.18 -3.33 5.34
N GLU A 43 0.17 -3.84 6.52
CA GLU A 43 0.65 -5.22 6.69
C GLU A 43 -0.39 -6.23 6.21
N MET A 44 -1.66 -6.07 6.60
CA MET A 44 -2.75 -6.94 6.12
C MET A 44 -2.89 -6.92 4.60
N LEU A 45 -2.73 -5.76 3.96
CA LEU A 45 -2.76 -5.65 2.51
C LEU A 45 -1.58 -6.39 1.86
N LEU A 46 -0.39 -6.28 2.43
CA LEU A 46 0.78 -7.03 1.96
C LEU A 46 0.58 -8.55 2.09
N ASP A 47 -0.05 -9.00 3.18
CA ASP A 47 -0.40 -10.41 3.36
C ASP A 47 -1.36 -10.89 2.26
N VAL A 48 -2.42 -10.11 1.97
CA VAL A 48 -3.36 -10.43 0.87
C VAL A 48 -2.63 -10.55 -0.46
N ILE A 49 -1.74 -9.61 -0.78
CA ILE A 49 -0.95 -9.66 -2.02
C ILE A 49 -0.03 -10.90 -2.04
N SER A 50 0.57 -11.26 -0.90
CA SER A 50 1.46 -12.43 -0.80
C SER A 50 0.75 -13.76 -1.03
N MET A 51 -0.57 -13.81 -0.79
CA MET A 51 -1.40 -15.00 -1.00
C MET A 51 -1.86 -15.17 -2.45
N LEU A 52 -1.67 -14.18 -3.32
CA LEU A 52 -2.05 -14.27 -4.73
C LEU A 52 -1.10 -15.17 -5.52
N PRO A 53 -1.54 -15.74 -6.66
CA PRO A 53 -0.65 -16.44 -7.58
C PRO A 53 0.57 -15.59 -7.98
N PRO A 54 1.75 -16.18 -8.21
CA PRO A 54 2.97 -15.43 -8.54
C PRO A 54 2.82 -14.48 -9.74
N ILE A 55 2.02 -14.85 -10.74
CA ILE A 55 1.77 -14.00 -11.91
C ILE A 55 1.02 -12.72 -11.53
N GLU A 56 0.05 -12.80 -10.62
CA GLU A 56 -0.72 -11.64 -10.15
C GLU A 56 0.13 -10.73 -9.26
N GLN A 57 1.04 -11.30 -8.46
CA GLN A 57 2.02 -10.53 -7.69
C GLN A 57 2.94 -9.72 -8.61
N THR A 58 3.44 -10.33 -9.69
CA THR A 58 4.25 -9.64 -10.71
C THR A 58 3.45 -8.52 -11.38
N ASN A 59 2.21 -8.79 -11.79
CA ASN A 59 1.35 -7.79 -12.42
C ASN A 59 1.12 -6.58 -11.48
N ILE A 60 0.89 -6.81 -10.19
CA ILE A 60 0.77 -5.71 -9.21
C ILE A 60 2.07 -4.89 -9.13
N GLN A 61 3.24 -5.53 -9.16
CA GLN A 61 4.51 -4.81 -9.15
C GLN A 61 4.72 -3.96 -10.41
N GLU A 62 4.31 -4.46 -11.58
CA GLU A 62 4.38 -3.72 -12.84
C GLU A 62 3.45 -2.50 -12.82
N ILE A 63 2.21 -2.65 -12.34
CA ILE A 63 1.28 -1.52 -12.16
C ILE A 63 1.89 -0.46 -11.25
N ILE A 64 2.48 -0.86 -10.12
CA ILE A 64 3.10 0.06 -9.16
C ILE A 64 4.29 0.81 -9.77
N LYS A 65 5.10 0.15 -10.62
CA LYS A 65 6.19 0.84 -11.33
C LYS A 65 5.66 1.98 -12.19
N GLY A 66 4.54 1.76 -12.88
CA GLY A 66 3.87 2.78 -13.68
C GLY A 66 3.54 4.06 -12.91
N PHE A 67 3.22 3.98 -11.61
CA PHE A 67 2.96 5.17 -10.78
C PHE A 67 4.17 6.09 -10.58
N TYR A 68 5.39 5.62 -10.85
CA TYR A 68 6.62 6.40 -10.69
C TYR A 68 7.25 6.82 -12.03
N GLU A 69 6.68 6.41 -13.15
CA GLU A 69 7.17 6.68 -14.50
C GLU A 69 6.43 7.84 -15.20
N GLU A 70 5.42 8.43 -14.55
CA GLU A 70 4.78 9.71 -14.90
C GLU A 70 5.39 10.91 -14.16
#